data_AF-A0A841K4L8-F1
#
_entry.id   AF-A0A841K4L8-F1
#
_cell.length_a   1.000
_cell.length_b   1.000
_cell.length_c   1.000
_cell.angle_alpha   90.00
_cell.angle_beta   90.00
_cell.angle_gamma   90.00
#
_symmetry.space_group_name_H-M   'P 1'
#
loop_
_entity.id
_entity.type
_entity.pdbx_description
1 polymer ?
#
loop_
_entity_poly.entity_id
_entity_poly.type
_entity_poly.pdbx_seq_one_letter_code
_entity_poly.pdbx_strand_id
1 'polypeptide(L)'
;MEAGIMVTGPYDNATVLDTIDSLDIDVIFLPSVWPETYSYTLSLALRSARPIVVFDIGAAARRIRGLPGHKLIPLHYNGWKINNAILELLP
;
A
#
# COMPACT_ATOMS: atom_id res chain seq x y z
N MET A 1 -11.03 -6.54 19.65
CA MET A 1 -10.14 -6.66 18.48
C MET A 1 -10.32 -8.08 17.95
N GLU A 2 -11.18 -8.27 16.96
CA GLU A 2 -11.26 -9.59 16.29
C GLU A 2 -10.27 -9.59 15.11
N ALA A 3 -9.43 -10.62 15.05
CA ALA A 3 -8.41 -10.87 14.01
C ALA A 3 -7.28 -9.82 13.83
N GLY A 4 -7.03 -8.92 14.78
CA GLY A 4 -5.95 -7.92 14.66
C GLY A 4 -6.24 -6.79 13.67
N ILE A 5 -7.53 -6.55 13.37
CA ILE A 5 -7.98 -5.53 12.43
C ILE A 5 -8.45 -4.29 13.19
N MET A 6 -8.00 -3.11 12.72
CA MET A 6 -8.52 -1.81 13.14
C MET A 6 -9.05 -1.05 11.92
N VAL A 7 -10.32 -0.65 11.96
CA VAL A 7 -10.95 0.16 10.91
C VAL A 7 -11.03 1.60 11.39
N THR A 8 -10.34 2.51 10.69
CA THR A 8 -10.27 3.94 11.04
C THR A 8 -11.41 4.77 10.47
N GLY A 9 -12.22 4.20 9.58
CA GLY A 9 -13.26 4.90 8.85
C GLY A 9 -12.74 5.61 7.59
N PRO A 10 -13.51 6.55 7.02
CA PRO A 10 -13.03 7.37 5.90
C PRO A 10 -11.88 8.28 6.34
N TYR A 11 -10.92 8.52 5.44
CA TYR A 11 -9.83 9.46 5.66
C TYR A 11 -10.04 10.75 4.86
N ASP A 12 -9.45 11.85 5.33
CA ASP A 12 -9.39 13.12 4.63
C ASP A 12 -8.01 13.30 3.98
N ASN A 13 -7.98 13.77 2.73
CA ASN A 13 -6.73 13.96 1.99
C ASN A 13 -5.76 14.96 2.64
N ALA A 14 -6.26 15.89 3.44
CA ALA A 14 -5.47 16.87 4.17
C ALA A 14 -4.82 16.29 5.43
N THR A 15 -5.43 15.29 6.08
CA THR A 15 -4.97 14.75 7.38
C THR A 15 -4.49 13.30 7.34
N VAL A 16 -4.62 12.62 6.19
CA VAL A 16 -4.25 11.20 6.07
C VAL A 16 -2.77 10.94 6.37
N LEU A 17 -1.88 11.90 6.07
CA LEU A 17 -0.46 11.74 6.38
C LEU A 17 -0.22 11.74 7.90
N ASP A 18 -0.85 12.67 8.63
CA ASP A 18 -0.79 12.69 10.09
C ASP A 18 -1.41 11.42 10.70
N THR A 19 -2.45 10.88 10.07
CA THR A 19 -3.05 9.60 10.46
C THR A 19 -2.07 8.45 10.28
N ILE A 20 -1.36 8.38 9.14
CA ILE A 20 -0.37 7.33 8.86
C ILE A 20 0.76 7.39 9.90
N ASP A 21 1.24 8.59 10.24
CA ASP A 21 2.33 8.76 11.20
C ASP A 21 1.88 8.47 12.64
N SER A 22 0.69 8.94 13.05
CA SER A 22 0.17 8.70 14.40
C SER A 22 -0.18 7.24 14.68
N LEU A 23 -0.49 6.46 13.64
CA LEU A 23 -0.73 5.02 13.73
C LEU A 23 0.55 4.18 13.58
N ASP A 24 1.71 4.82 13.38
CA ASP A 24 3.01 4.18 13.19
C ASP A 24 2.98 3.09 12.10
N ILE A 25 2.43 3.43 10.93
CA ILE A 25 2.28 2.46 9.83
C ILE A 25 3.65 2.13 9.21
N ASP A 26 4.03 0.86 9.24
CA ASP A 26 5.27 0.38 8.59
C ASP A 26 5.16 0.26 7.07
N VAL A 27 4.04 -0.30 6.57
CA VAL A 27 3.88 -0.65 5.16
C VAL A 27 2.45 -0.32 4.70
N ILE A 28 2.32 0.23 3.50
CA ILE A 28 1.03 0.50 2.86
C ILE A 28 0.78 -0.54 1.77
N PHE A 29 -0.36 -1.22 1.84
CA PHE A 29 -0.81 -2.14 0.80
C PHE A 29 -2.04 -1.58 0.07
N LEU A 30 -1.95 -1.47 -1.26
CA LEU A 30 -3.06 -1.01 -2.12
C LEU A 30 -3.53 -2.17 -3.03
N PRO A 31 -4.53 -2.96 -2.61
CA PRO A 31 -4.95 -4.19 -3.29
C PRO A 31 -5.89 -3.98 -4.49
N SER A 32 -5.73 -2.91 -5.28
CA SER A 32 -6.61 -2.68 -6.45
C SER A 32 -6.34 -3.73 -7.53
N VAL A 33 -7.37 -4.53 -7.87
CA VAL A 33 -7.32 -5.58 -8.90
C VAL A 33 -7.67 -5.07 -10.30
N TRP A 34 -8.08 -3.80 -10.40
CA TRP A 34 -8.40 -3.15 -11.66
C TRP A 34 -7.18 -2.40 -12.20
N PRO A 35 -6.90 -2.46 -13.51
CA PRO A 35 -5.80 -1.70 -14.11
C PRO A 35 -6.17 -0.22 -14.23
N GLU A 36 -6.22 0.47 -13.09
CA GLU A 36 -6.52 1.90 -12.99
C GLU A 36 -5.60 2.74 -13.90
N THR A 37 -6.15 3.81 -14.47
CA THR A 37 -5.40 4.78 -15.28
C THR A 37 -4.66 5.81 -14.43
N TYR A 38 -5.14 6.07 -13.21
CA TYR A 38 -4.49 6.92 -12.21
C TYR A 38 -5.02 6.59 -10.80
N SER A 39 -4.19 6.80 -9.76
CA SER A 39 -4.56 6.57 -8.35
C SER A 39 -4.11 7.74 -7.47
N TYR A 40 -5.08 8.47 -6.91
CA TYR A 40 -4.82 9.55 -5.94
C TYR A 40 -4.34 8.98 -4.60
N THR A 41 -4.87 7.83 -4.18
CA THR A 41 -4.43 7.11 -2.99
C THR A 41 -2.95 6.76 -3.06
N LEU A 42 -2.45 6.32 -4.22
CA LEU A 42 -1.01 6.08 -4.41
C LEU A 42 -0.18 7.37 -4.26
N SER A 43 -0.68 8.51 -4.74
CA SER A 43 0.02 9.79 -4.58
C SER A 43 0.15 10.18 -3.10
N LEU A 44 -0.84 9.88 -2.27
CA LEU A 44 -0.79 10.08 -0.82
C LEU A 44 0.17 9.07 -0.16
N ALA A 45 0.09 7.79 -0.54
CA ALA A 45 0.99 6.75 -0.03
C ALA A 45 2.47 7.08 -0.32
N LEU A 46 2.81 7.53 -1.52
CA LEU A 46 4.18 7.94 -1.86
C LEU A 46 4.66 9.12 -1.01
N ARG A 47 3.78 10.07 -0.69
CA ARG A 47 4.11 11.23 0.17
C ARG A 47 4.36 10.84 1.63
N SER A 48 3.82 9.72 2.09
CA SER A 48 4.04 9.21 3.45
C SER A 48 5.43 8.61 3.68
N ALA A 49 6.22 8.44 2.61
CA ALA A 49 7.53 7.80 2.65
C ALA A 49 7.55 6.38 3.25
N ARG A 50 6.40 5.71 3.36
CA ARG A 50 6.29 4.31 3.76
C ARG A 50 6.53 3.38 2.56
N PRO A 51 7.14 2.20 2.75
CA PRO A 51 7.11 1.11 1.78
C PRO A 51 5.70 0.85 1.25
N ILE A 52 5.59 0.58 -0.05
CA ILE A 52 4.30 0.38 -0.72
C ILE A 52 4.31 -0.95 -1.44
N VAL A 53 3.25 -1.73 -1.23
CA VAL A 53 2.96 -2.95 -1.99
C VAL A 53 1.76 -2.69 -2.88
N VAL A 54 1.90 -2.98 -4.17
CA VAL A 54 0.79 -2.95 -5.15
C VAL A 54 0.84 -4.17 -6.05
N PHE A 55 -0.29 -4.52 -6.66
CA PHE A 55 -0.28 -5.51 -7.74
C PHE A 55 0.39 -4.94 -9.00
N ASP A 56 1.14 -5.77 -9.73
CA ASP A 56 1.84 -5.38 -10.96
C ASP A 56 0.90 -5.18 -12.16
N ILE A 57 -0.05 -4.25 -12.02
CA ILE A 57 -1.05 -3.88 -13.02
C ILE A 57 -1.31 -2.37 -13.00
N GLY A 58 -1.80 -1.85 -14.13
CA GLY A 58 -2.31 -0.47 -14.22
C GLY A 58 -1.27 0.61 -13.95
N ALA A 59 -1.76 1.81 -13.60
CA ALA A 59 -0.93 2.98 -13.35
C ALA A 59 -0.14 2.88 -12.04
N ALA A 60 -0.69 2.20 -11.02
CA ALA A 60 -0.01 2.08 -9.74
C ALA A 60 1.34 1.36 -9.88
N ALA A 61 1.34 0.22 -10.57
CA ALA A 61 2.55 -0.53 -10.84
C ALA A 61 3.58 0.27 -11.66
N ARG A 62 3.13 0.95 -12.72
CA ARG A 62 4.03 1.76 -13.57
C ARG A 62 4.71 2.88 -12.78
N ARG A 63 4.01 3.51 -11.84
CA ARG A 63 4.51 4.66 -11.09
C ARG A 63 5.56 4.30 -10.05
N ILE A 64 5.48 3.11 -9.45
CA ILE A 64 6.45 2.69 -8.41
C ILE A 64 7.53 1.75 -8.94
N ARG A 65 7.42 1.28 -10.18
CA ARG A 65 8.41 0.41 -10.81
C ARG A 65 9.79 1.06 -10.80
N GLY A 66 10.76 0.37 -10.23
CA GLY A 66 12.16 0.84 -10.14
C GLY A 66 12.43 1.82 -9.00
N LEU A 67 11.42 2.22 -8.22
CA LEU A 67 11.63 2.98 -7.00
C LEU A 67 12.09 2.03 -5.87
N PRO A 68 13.15 2.36 -5.12
CA PRO A 68 13.64 1.52 -4.03
C PRO A 68 12.63 1.48 -2.87
N GLY A 69 12.59 0.37 -2.13
CA GLY A 69 11.73 0.23 -0.94
C GLY A 69 10.25 -0.04 -1.22
N HIS A 70 9.85 -0.20 -2.49
CA HIS A 70 8.48 -0.59 -2.87
C HIS A 70 8.48 -1.96 -3.56
N LYS A 71 7.32 -2.63 -3.54
CA LYS A 71 7.18 -3.98 -4.08
C LYS A 71 6.00 -4.09 -5.04
N LEU A 72 6.31 -4.59 -6.24
CA LEU A 72 5.32 -5.03 -7.21
C LEU A 72 5.10 -6.53 -7.02
N ILE A 73 3.85 -6.93 -6.80
CA ILE A 73 3.50 -8.35 -6.63
C ILE A 73 2.55 -8.83 -7.74
N PRO A 74 2.66 -10.08 -8.20
CA PRO A 74 1.73 -10.63 -9.18
C PRO A 74 0.28 -10.67 -8.68
N LEU A 75 -0.66 -10.33 -9.55
CA LEU A 75 -2.10 -10.30 -9.23
C LEU A 75 -2.66 -11.66 -8.79
N HIS A 76 -2.07 -12.77 -9.25
CA HIS A 76 -2.51 -14.13 -8.93
C HIS A 76 -1.97 -14.67 -7.60
N TYR A 77 -1.29 -13.84 -6.80
CA TYR A 77 -0.83 -14.26 -5.47
C TYR A 77 -2.02 -14.55 -4.55
N ASN A 78 -1.92 -15.64 -3.79
CA ASN A 78 -2.85 -15.93 -2.71
C ASN A 78 -2.47 -15.12 -1.45
N GLY A 79 -3.35 -15.12 -0.45
CA GLY A 79 -3.15 -14.36 0.80
C GLY A 79 -1.82 -14.67 1.49
N TRP A 80 -1.37 -15.92 1.47
CA TRP A 80 -0.07 -16.31 2.04
C TRP A 80 1.12 -15.64 1.36
N LYS A 81 1.15 -15.67 0.01
CA LYS A 81 2.22 -15.00 -0.75
C LYS A 81 2.17 -13.48 -0.62
N ILE A 82 0.98 -12.89 -0.55
CA ILE A 82 0.81 -11.46 -0.29
C ILE A 82 1.38 -11.11 1.09
N ASN A 83 1.00 -11.86 2.12
CA ASN A 83 1.46 -11.64 3.48
C ASN A 83 2.99 -11.71 3.58
N ASN A 84 3.61 -12.77 3.03
CA ASN A 84 5.07 -12.88 3.03
C ASN A 84 5.74 -11.72 2.29
N ALA A 85 5.14 -11.27 1.18
CA ALA A 85 5.69 -10.15 0.44
C ALA A 85 5.70 -8.84 1.23
N ILE A 86 4.69 -8.63 2.10
CA ILE A 86 4.59 -7.50 3.03
C ILE A 86 5.62 -7.66 4.16
N LEU A 87 5.74 -8.86 4.74
CA LEU A 87 6.68 -9.12 5.84
C LEU A 87 8.14 -8.85 5.47
N GLU A 88 8.52 -9.05 4.20
CA GLU A 88 9.87 -8.73 3.70
C GLU A 88 10.22 -7.23 3.74
N LEU A 89 9.25 -6.34 3.95
CA LEU A 89 9.45 -4.89 4.01
C LEU A 89 9.45 -4.34 5.44
N LEU A 90 9.19 -5.19 6.44
CA LEU A 90 9.24 -4.79 7.85
C LEU A 90 10.71 -4.67 8.32
N PRO A 91 10.99 -3.77 9.28
CA PRO A 91 12.32 -3.60 9.86
C PRO A 91 12.85 -4.84 10.62
#